data_AF-A0A8C3R0B3-F1
#
_entry.id   AF-A0A8C3R0B3-F1
#
_cell.length_a   1.000
_cell.length_b   1.000
_cell.length_c   1.000
_cell.angle_alpha   90.00
_cell.angle_beta   90.00
_cell.angle_gamma   90.00
#
_symmetry.space_group_name_H-M   'P 1'
#
loop_
_entity.id
_entity.type
_entity.pdbx_description
1 polymer ?
#
loop_
_entity_poly.entity_id
_entity_poly.type
_entity_poly.pdbx_seq_one_letter_code
_entity_poly.pdbx_strand_id
1 'polypeptide(L)'
;CSKLRGPAARRRWVLLLGPLTLLAAALALRGTARPDPADPSRLYRALELSPSRSINCSGVVRGDQTAIEQAQLSSLEVANRKPPPTPDEYLNITRDCRAFKKSRRYIEFPLSQEEEEFPIAYSMVIHHKIDMFERLLRSIYAPQNVYCVHTDSKSPATFQKAVRAIAACFPNVFVASRLESVVYAAWSRLQADLNCMQDLLQSPVPWRYLINTCGTDFPIKTNAEIVRALRVLQGQNNVESEKPSAYKQQRWQYHHEVGETISRTAQKKLPPPHDSPMFTGSAYNAVTRDFVQYIFENPTAQKFLEWSKDSYSPDEHVWATLNRMPGVPGGTLPNDKFQLSDMNAIPRLVKWQYLEGDISKGAPYPPCTGRHQRAICVYGVGDVPWMLQQHHLLANKFDPEMDDAAVQCLEEYLRHKALYGRGL
;
A
#
# COMPACT_ATOMS: atom_id res chain seq x y z
N CYS A 1 -60.78 -62.89 -39.58
CA CYS A 1 -61.39 -63.30 -40.86
C CYS A 1 -60.34 -63.32 -41.97
N SER A 2 -60.17 -64.51 -42.59
CA SER A 2 -59.70 -64.80 -43.97
C SER A 2 -58.84 -63.75 -44.70
N LYS A 3 -57.53 -64.00 -44.87
CA LYS A 3 -56.88 -64.68 -46.03
C LYS A 3 -57.13 -64.01 -47.39
N LEU A 4 -56.03 -63.57 -48.05
CA LEU A 4 -55.65 -63.97 -49.41
C LEU A 4 -54.19 -63.58 -49.73
N ARG A 5 -53.57 -64.37 -50.61
CA ARG A 5 -52.12 -64.56 -50.84
C ARG A 5 -51.61 -63.83 -52.10
N GLY A 6 -50.40 -63.25 -52.01
CA GLY A 6 -49.28 -63.25 -52.99
C GLY A 6 -49.43 -62.48 -54.33
N PRO A 7 -48.35 -62.35 -55.15
CA PRO A 7 -46.95 -62.70 -54.92
C PRO A 7 -45.92 -61.56 -55.22
N ALA A 8 -44.66 -61.92 -55.00
CA ALA A 8 -43.43 -61.14 -55.05
C ALA A 8 -43.10 -60.40 -56.36
N ALA A 9 -42.45 -59.24 -56.23
CA ALA A 9 -41.57 -58.67 -57.24
C ALA A 9 -40.24 -58.25 -56.59
N ARG A 10 -39.16 -58.96 -56.96
CA ARG A 10 -37.77 -58.58 -56.71
C ARG A 10 -37.45 -57.32 -57.52
N ARG A 11 -36.92 -56.26 -56.89
CA ARG A 11 -36.02 -55.30 -57.55
C ARG A 11 -34.85 -54.96 -56.64
N ARG A 12 -33.68 -54.95 -57.28
CA ARG A 12 -32.35 -54.84 -56.70
C ARG A 12 -32.11 -53.45 -56.11
N TRP A 13 -31.30 -53.43 -55.07
CA TRP A 13 -30.74 -52.27 -54.40
C TRP A 13 -29.83 -51.48 -55.35
N VAL A 14 -30.01 -50.17 -55.41
CA VAL A 14 -28.95 -49.22 -55.79
C VAL A 14 -28.98 -48.10 -54.76
N LEU A 15 -27.95 -48.08 -53.92
CA LEU A 15 -27.62 -46.98 -53.01
C LEU A 15 -27.09 -45.80 -53.85
N LEU A 16 -27.76 -44.65 -53.78
CA LEU A 16 -27.19 -43.36 -54.20
C LEU A 16 -27.40 -42.35 -53.08
N LEU A 17 -26.39 -42.25 -52.22
CA LEU A 17 -26.22 -41.20 -51.21
C LEU A 17 -25.52 -39.99 -51.86
N GLY A 18 -26.13 -38.81 -51.71
CA GLY A 18 -25.46 -37.48 -51.70
C GLY A 18 -25.16 -36.83 -53.06
N PRO A 19 -25.61 -35.57 -53.25
CA PRO A 19 -24.72 -34.47 -52.92
C PRO A 19 -25.47 -33.31 -52.23
N LEU A 20 -25.51 -33.35 -50.90
CA LEU A 20 -25.85 -32.19 -50.07
C LEU A 20 -24.61 -31.66 -49.30
N THR A 21 -23.43 -32.12 -49.67
CA THR A 21 -22.15 -31.85 -48.99
C THR A 21 -21.25 -30.82 -49.68
N LEU A 22 -21.74 -30.10 -50.71
CA LEU A 22 -20.92 -29.11 -51.43
C LEU A 22 -21.36 -27.64 -51.27
N LEU A 23 -22.46 -27.33 -50.57
CA LEU A 23 -22.78 -25.95 -50.16
C LEU A 23 -22.38 -25.59 -48.72
N ALA A 24 -22.05 -26.58 -47.88
CA ALA A 24 -21.55 -26.34 -46.53
C ALA A 24 -20.04 -26.01 -46.49
N ALA A 25 -19.29 -26.25 -47.58
CA ALA A 25 -17.85 -26.03 -47.63
C ALA A 25 -17.45 -24.61 -48.11
N ALA A 26 -18.37 -23.82 -48.67
CA ALA A 26 -18.08 -22.46 -49.16
C ALA A 26 -18.34 -21.34 -48.13
N LEU A 27 -19.00 -21.66 -47.01
CA LEU A 27 -19.17 -20.75 -45.86
C LEU A 27 -18.15 -21.01 -44.73
N ALA A 28 -17.31 -22.04 -44.85
CA ALA A 28 -16.32 -22.42 -43.84
C ALA A 28 -14.91 -21.80 -44.05
N LEU A 29 -14.71 -20.96 -45.07
CA LEU A 29 -13.39 -20.37 -45.39
C LEU A 29 -13.36 -18.83 -45.43
N ARG A 30 -14.38 -18.16 -44.89
CA ARG A 30 -14.33 -16.72 -44.56
C ARG A 30 -14.58 -16.52 -43.06
N GLY A 31 -13.68 -17.10 -42.28
CA GLY A 31 -13.60 -16.92 -40.84
C GLY A 31 -12.15 -16.75 -40.42
N THR A 32 -11.36 -15.92 -41.13
CA THR A 32 -10.19 -15.32 -40.49
C THR A 32 -10.74 -14.35 -39.46
N ALA A 33 -11.04 -14.86 -38.27
CA ALA A 33 -11.30 -14.05 -37.10
C ALA A 33 -10.14 -13.04 -37.03
N ARG A 34 -10.47 -11.76 -37.23
CA ARG A 34 -9.58 -10.69 -36.78
C ARG A 34 -9.36 -10.94 -35.29
N PRO A 35 -8.12 -10.87 -34.79
CA PRO A 35 -7.87 -11.07 -33.37
C PRO A 35 -8.72 -10.07 -32.57
N ASP A 36 -9.52 -10.60 -31.66
CA ASP A 36 -10.37 -9.81 -30.76
C ASP A 36 -9.47 -8.95 -29.85
N PRO A 37 -9.65 -7.62 -29.78
CA PRO A 37 -8.77 -6.74 -29.01
C PRO A 37 -8.91 -6.84 -27.48
N ALA A 38 -9.85 -7.64 -26.93
CA ALA A 38 -10.10 -7.66 -25.49
C ALA A 38 -10.33 -9.08 -24.96
N ASP A 39 -9.29 -9.92 -24.97
CA ASP A 39 -9.19 -11.03 -24.02
C ASP A 39 -8.57 -10.46 -22.73
N PRO A 40 -9.34 -10.30 -21.62
CA PRO A 40 -8.81 -9.80 -20.35
C PRO A 40 -7.61 -10.63 -19.88
N SER A 41 -7.54 -11.91 -20.26
CA SER A 41 -6.43 -12.79 -19.91
C SER A 41 -5.11 -12.40 -20.58
N ARG A 42 -5.13 -11.80 -21.78
CA ARG A 42 -3.92 -11.28 -22.44
C ARG A 42 -3.46 -9.98 -21.79
N LEU A 43 -4.40 -9.08 -21.46
CA LEU A 43 -4.11 -7.84 -20.76
C LEU A 43 -3.53 -8.11 -19.37
N TYR A 44 -4.14 -9.03 -18.60
CA TYR A 44 -3.68 -9.38 -17.26
C TYR A 44 -2.31 -10.06 -17.29
N ARG A 45 -2.06 -10.98 -18.23
CA ARG A 45 -0.71 -11.55 -18.43
C ARG A 45 0.35 -10.50 -18.74
N ALA A 46 0.02 -9.45 -19.50
CA ALA A 46 0.95 -8.35 -19.75
C ALA A 46 1.22 -7.48 -18.51
N LEU A 47 0.31 -7.51 -17.53
CA LEU A 47 0.39 -6.79 -16.27
C LEU A 47 0.91 -7.63 -15.09
N GLU A 48 1.05 -8.94 -15.21
CA GLU A 48 1.72 -9.74 -14.17
C GLU A 48 3.12 -9.18 -13.91
N LEU A 49 3.70 -9.38 -12.73
CA LEU A 49 5.11 -9.04 -12.51
C LEU A 49 5.92 -10.32 -12.69
N SER A 50 6.92 -10.27 -13.58
CA SER A 50 7.79 -11.42 -13.80
C SER A 50 8.88 -11.41 -12.71
N PRO A 51 9.23 -12.57 -12.16
CA PRO A 51 10.27 -12.65 -11.14
C PRO A 51 11.58 -12.07 -11.65
N SER A 52 12.21 -11.18 -10.88
CA SER A 52 13.59 -10.72 -11.15
C SER A 52 14.62 -11.81 -10.86
N ARG A 53 14.24 -12.81 -10.05
CA ARG A 53 15.05 -13.96 -9.62
C ARG A 53 14.21 -15.24 -9.65
N SER A 54 14.86 -16.39 -9.64
CA SER A 54 14.20 -17.70 -9.50
C SER A 54 13.73 -17.96 -8.06
N ILE A 55 12.96 -17.03 -7.47
CA ILE A 55 12.36 -17.19 -6.15
C ILE A 55 10.97 -17.81 -6.34
N ASN A 56 10.68 -18.90 -5.63
CA ASN A 56 9.37 -19.52 -5.62
C ASN A 56 8.40 -18.75 -4.70
N CYS A 57 7.92 -17.58 -5.15
CA CYS A 57 7.04 -16.74 -4.33
C CYS A 57 5.69 -17.40 -4.01
N SER A 58 5.15 -18.26 -4.88
CA SER A 58 3.95 -19.07 -4.56
C SER A 58 4.20 -20.02 -3.38
N GLY A 59 5.39 -20.61 -3.29
CA GLY A 59 5.82 -21.41 -2.13
C GLY A 59 5.96 -20.55 -0.87
N VAL A 60 6.68 -19.43 -0.96
CA VAL A 60 6.89 -18.49 0.16
C VAL A 60 5.57 -18.01 0.76
N VAL A 61 4.65 -17.53 -0.08
CA VAL A 61 3.34 -17.01 0.36
C VAL A 61 2.52 -18.09 1.07
N ARG A 62 2.65 -19.36 0.66
CA ARG A 62 1.96 -20.50 1.29
C ARG A 62 2.65 -21.02 2.56
N GLY A 63 3.80 -20.47 2.93
CA GLY A 63 4.58 -20.94 4.08
C GLY A 63 5.36 -22.22 3.80
N ASP A 64 5.68 -22.53 2.54
CA ASP A 64 6.56 -23.64 2.20
C ASP A 64 7.98 -23.35 2.73
N GLN A 65 8.37 -24.11 3.75
CA GLN A 65 9.63 -23.94 4.44
C GLN A 65 10.84 -24.07 3.49
N THR A 66 10.79 -24.99 2.52
CA THR A 66 11.86 -25.15 1.54
C THR A 66 11.96 -23.94 0.62
N ALA A 67 10.82 -23.38 0.19
CA ALA A 67 10.82 -22.16 -0.63
C ALA A 67 11.35 -20.94 0.13
N ILE A 68 11.02 -20.82 1.42
CA ILE A 68 11.50 -19.74 2.30
C ILE A 68 13.01 -19.86 2.50
N GLU A 69 13.52 -21.04 2.85
CA GLU A 69 14.95 -21.28 3.05
C GLU A 69 15.75 -21.00 1.77
N GLN A 70 15.25 -21.45 0.61
CA GLN A 70 15.88 -21.16 -0.69
C GLN A 70 15.89 -19.66 -0.99
N ALA A 71 14.80 -18.94 -0.70
CA ALA A 71 14.72 -17.50 -0.90
C ALA A 71 15.70 -16.74 0.03
N GLN A 72 15.80 -17.14 1.30
CA GLN A 72 16.75 -16.57 2.26
C GLN A 72 18.20 -16.79 1.82
N LEU A 73 18.54 -18.01 1.36
CA LEU A 73 19.87 -18.32 0.83
C LEU A 73 20.17 -17.47 -0.42
N SER A 74 19.21 -17.33 -1.34
CA SER A 74 19.37 -16.50 -2.54
C SER A 74 19.66 -15.03 -2.21
N SER A 75 19.07 -14.49 -1.13
CA SER A 75 19.33 -13.12 -0.66
C SER A 75 20.73 -12.93 -0.05
N LEU A 76 21.37 -14.00 0.43
CA LEU A 76 22.75 -13.99 0.95
C LEU A 76 23.81 -14.07 -0.16
N GLU A 77 23.48 -14.68 -1.29
CA GLU A 77 24.41 -14.83 -2.42
C GLU A 77 24.69 -13.49 -3.12
N VAL A 78 25.94 -13.01 -2.99
CA VAL A 78 26.38 -11.73 -3.59
C VAL A 78 26.20 -11.70 -5.11
N ALA A 79 26.35 -12.85 -5.78
CA ALA A 79 26.14 -12.98 -7.23
C ALA A 79 24.71 -12.65 -7.67
N ASN A 80 23.72 -12.79 -6.78
CA ASN A 80 22.31 -12.50 -7.05
C ASN A 80 21.92 -11.05 -6.70
N ARG A 81 22.82 -10.27 -6.10
CA ARG A 81 22.56 -8.87 -5.72
C ARG A 81 22.69 -7.96 -6.94
N LYS A 82 21.61 -7.84 -7.71
CA LYS A 82 21.48 -6.76 -8.69
C LYS A 82 21.27 -5.44 -7.92
N PRO A 83 22.08 -4.39 -8.16
CA PRO A 83 21.85 -3.11 -7.50
C PRO A 83 20.47 -2.54 -7.90
N PRO A 84 19.75 -1.91 -6.97
CA PRO A 84 18.49 -1.25 -7.29
C PRO A 84 18.74 -0.11 -8.29
N PRO A 85 17.79 0.17 -9.20
CA PRO A 85 17.92 1.27 -10.14
C PRO A 85 18.21 2.61 -9.46
N THR A 86 19.15 3.36 -10.03
CA THR A 86 19.59 4.66 -9.51
C THR A 86 18.61 5.78 -9.85
N PRO A 87 18.68 6.95 -9.17
CA PRO A 87 17.89 8.12 -9.57
C PRO A 87 18.10 8.53 -11.03
N ASP A 88 19.34 8.44 -11.54
CA ASP A 88 19.66 8.78 -12.93
C ASP A 88 19.05 7.81 -13.94
N GLU A 89 18.97 6.51 -13.60
CA GLU A 89 18.24 5.54 -14.41
C GLU A 89 16.75 5.86 -14.47
N TYR A 90 16.14 6.22 -13.33
CA TYR A 90 14.74 6.66 -13.30
C TYR A 90 14.52 7.93 -14.14
N LEU A 91 15.43 8.89 -14.09
CA LEU A 91 15.40 10.08 -14.96
C LEU A 91 15.47 9.73 -16.45
N ASN A 92 16.20 8.69 -16.82
CA ASN A 92 16.30 8.26 -18.20
C ASN A 92 15.03 7.54 -18.67
N ILE A 93 14.53 6.57 -17.90
CA ILE A 93 13.36 5.77 -18.33
C ILE A 93 12.04 6.55 -18.29
N THR A 94 11.94 7.61 -17.48
CA THR A 94 10.75 8.47 -17.39
C THR A 94 10.66 9.53 -18.50
N ARG A 95 11.68 9.65 -19.37
CA ARG A 95 11.62 10.53 -20.56
C ARG A 95 10.49 10.16 -21.50
N ASP A 96 10.16 8.87 -21.60
CA ASP A 96 8.97 8.37 -22.27
C ASP A 96 8.05 7.75 -21.23
N CYS A 97 7.09 8.53 -20.74
CA CYS A 97 6.14 8.06 -19.73
C CYS A 97 5.28 6.88 -20.20
N ARG A 98 5.01 6.73 -21.50
CA ARG A 98 4.27 5.58 -22.02
C ARG A 98 5.14 4.32 -21.93
N ALA A 99 6.40 4.41 -22.34
CA ALA A 99 7.35 3.31 -22.20
C ALA A 99 7.64 2.98 -20.74
N PHE A 100 7.78 3.98 -19.87
CA PHE A 100 7.94 3.80 -18.43
C PHE A 100 6.78 3.01 -17.82
N LYS A 101 5.54 3.50 -17.98
CA LYS A 101 4.35 2.85 -17.41
C LYS A 101 4.16 1.42 -17.94
N LYS A 102 4.40 1.22 -19.23
CA LYS A 102 4.34 -0.11 -19.86
C LYS A 102 5.43 -1.05 -19.34
N SER A 103 6.68 -0.60 -19.27
CA SER A 103 7.82 -1.43 -18.85
C SER A 103 7.77 -1.77 -17.37
N ARG A 104 7.33 -0.83 -16.52
CA ARG A 104 7.10 -1.04 -15.09
C ARG A 104 5.78 -1.72 -14.77
N ARG A 105 4.92 -1.93 -15.78
CA ARG A 105 3.62 -2.61 -15.69
C ARG A 105 2.67 -1.93 -14.70
N TYR A 106 2.46 -0.62 -14.85
CA TYR A 106 1.43 0.10 -14.09
C TYR A 106 0.03 -0.30 -14.55
N ILE A 107 -0.91 -0.35 -13.61
CA ILE A 107 -2.33 -0.57 -13.89
C ILE A 107 -2.98 0.80 -14.11
N GLU A 108 -3.31 1.11 -15.36
CA GLU A 108 -3.79 2.44 -15.78
C GLU A 108 -5.32 2.52 -15.95
N PHE A 109 -6.05 1.54 -15.45
CA PHE A 109 -7.52 1.48 -15.48
C PHE A 109 -8.05 0.93 -14.14
N PRO A 110 -9.25 1.33 -13.68
CA PRO A 110 -9.86 0.72 -12.50
C PRO A 110 -10.12 -0.77 -12.73
N LEU A 111 -9.78 -1.62 -11.75
CA LEU A 111 -9.98 -3.06 -11.85
C LEU A 111 -11.42 -3.49 -11.52
N SER A 112 -12.18 -2.63 -10.84
CA SER A 112 -13.59 -2.85 -10.54
C SER A 112 -14.33 -1.53 -10.29
N GLN A 113 -15.65 -1.54 -10.47
CA GLN A 113 -16.53 -0.41 -10.15
C GLN A 113 -16.48 -0.07 -8.65
N GLU A 114 -16.37 -1.08 -7.78
CA GLU A 114 -16.21 -0.88 -6.33
C GLU A 114 -14.99 0.00 -6.00
N GLU A 115 -13.87 -0.26 -6.69
CA GLU A 115 -12.64 0.53 -6.49
C GLU A 115 -12.72 1.91 -7.13
N GLU A 116 -13.40 2.04 -8.28
CA GLU A 116 -13.58 3.32 -8.98
C GLU A 116 -14.43 4.31 -8.15
N GLU A 117 -15.48 3.81 -7.49
CA GLU A 117 -16.41 4.63 -6.69
C GLU A 117 -15.91 4.95 -5.27
N PHE A 118 -14.74 4.41 -4.89
CA PHE A 118 -14.12 4.63 -3.58
C PHE A 118 -12.67 5.14 -3.71
N PRO A 119 -12.44 6.37 -4.20
CA PRO A 119 -11.08 6.89 -4.34
C PRO A 119 -10.39 7.09 -2.99
N ILE A 120 -9.10 6.75 -2.94
CA ILE A 120 -8.22 6.88 -1.78
C ILE A 120 -7.15 7.94 -2.07
N ALA A 121 -6.84 8.75 -1.07
CA ALA A 121 -5.70 9.65 -1.08
C ALA A 121 -4.51 9.05 -0.33
N TYR A 122 -3.29 9.27 -0.85
CA TYR A 122 -2.06 8.87 -0.19
C TYR A 122 -1.15 10.06 0.06
N SER A 123 -0.63 10.17 1.29
CA SER A 123 0.46 11.09 1.66
C SER A 123 1.75 10.27 1.80
N MET A 124 2.70 10.43 0.88
CA MET A 124 3.92 9.63 0.81
C MET A 124 5.14 10.46 1.21
N VAL A 125 5.67 10.24 2.43
CA VAL A 125 6.85 10.97 2.93
C VAL A 125 8.13 10.16 2.68
N ILE A 126 9.00 10.65 1.80
CA ILE A 126 10.20 9.93 1.33
C ILE A 126 11.46 10.81 1.40
N HIS A 127 12.64 10.17 1.50
CA HIS A 127 13.92 10.90 1.52
C HIS A 127 15.09 10.20 0.82
N HIS A 128 14.97 8.93 0.45
CA HIS A 128 15.99 8.17 -0.28
C HIS A 128 15.37 6.91 -0.91
N LYS A 129 16.18 6.03 -1.51
CA LYS A 129 15.79 4.74 -2.13
C LYS A 129 14.68 4.89 -3.17
N ILE A 130 15.06 5.45 -4.32
CA ILE A 130 14.13 5.75 -5.42
C ILE A 130 13.39 4.51 -5.93
N ASP A 131 14.06 3.36 -5.96
CA ASP A 131 13.45 2.09 -6.35
C ASP A 131 12.35 1.65 -5.38
N MET A 132 12.57 1.80 -4.07
CA MET A 132 11.55 1.48 -3.07
C MET A 132 10.34 2.41 -3.19
N PHE A 133 10.56 3.70 -3.44
CA PHE A 133 9.47 4.65 -3.72
C PHE A 133 8.66 4.21 -4.95
N GLU A 134 9.33 3.88 -6.07
CA GLU A 134 8.64 3.49 -7.29
C GLU A 134 7.87 2.18 -7.12
N ARG A 135 8.45 1.19 -6.45
CA ARG A 135 7.79 -0.11 -6.18
C ARG A 135 6.60 0.03 -5.26
N LEU A 136 6.71 0.87 -4.22
CA LEU A 136 5.58 1.23 -3.37
C LEU A 136 4.49 1.88 -4.22
N LEU A 137 4.81 2.95 -4.97
CA LEU A 137 3.86 3.66 -5.83
C LEU A 137 3.16 2.69 -6.78
N ARG A 138 3.91 1.86 -7.53
CA ARG A 138 3.37 0.85 -8.45
C ARG A 138 2.41 -0.13 -7.78
N SER A 139 2.66 -0.48 -6.52
CA SER A 139 1.88 -1.49 -5.80
C SER A 139 0.59 -0.93 -5.21
N ILE A 140 0.52 0.38 -4.99
CA ILE A 140 -0.69 1.07 -4.50
C ILE A 140 -1.38 1.92 -5.58
N TYR A 141 -0.77 2.09 -6.77
CA TYR A 141 -1.29 2.94 -7.83
C TYR A 141 -2.60 2.40 -8.42
N ALA A 142 -3.61 3.26 -8.44
CA ALA A 142 -4.84 3.10 -9.19
C ALA A 142 -5.21 4.47 -9.80
N PRO A 143 -5.74 4.51 -11.03
CA PRO A 143 -5.99 5.77 -11.74
C PRO A 143 -7.06 6.66 -11.10
N GLN A 144 -7.99 6.08 -10.34
CA GLN A 144 -9.03 6.82 -9.62
C GLN A 144 -8.54 7.44 -8.31
N ASN A 145 -7.45 6.94 -7.72
CA ASN A 145 -6.89 7.42 -6.46
C ASN A 145 -6.07 8.71 -6.68
N VAL A 146 -5.55 9.31 -5.61
CA VAL A 146 -4.66 10.48 -5.68
C VAL A 146 -3.46 10.36 -4.73
N TYR A 147 -2.28 10.79 -5.17
CA TYR A 147 -1.02 10.58 -4.47
C TYR A 147 -0.25 11.89 -4.35
N CYS A 148 -0.03 12.34 -3.12
CA CYS A 148 0.91 13.41 -2.82
C CYS A 148 2.22 12.81 -2.33
N VAL A 149 3.34 13.26 -2.90
CA VAL A 149 4.68 12.83 -2.53
C VAL A 149 5.44 13.98 -1.88
N HIS A 150 5.70 13.88 -0.59
CA HIS A 150 6.57 14.79 0.12
C HIS A 150 8.00 14.26 0.10
N THR A 151 8.89 14.94 -0.61
CA THR A 151 10.33 14.64 -0.60
C THR A 151 11.05 15.53 0.40
N ASP A 152 11.84 14.95 1.31
CA ASP A 152 12.68 15.73 2.24
C ASP A 152 13.57 16.71 1.46
N SER A 153 13.57 17.98 1.86
CA SER A 153 14.34 19.03 1.18
C SER A 153 15.86 18.80 1.25
N LYS A 154 16.33 17.99 2.22
CA LYS A 154 17.73 17.59 2.38
C LYS A 154 18.14 16.44 1.46
N SER A 155 17.19 15.76 0.80
CA SER A 155 17.51 14.67 -0.11
C SER A 155 18.36 15.16 -1.29
N PRO A 156 19.25 14.32 -1.86
CA PRO A 156 20.07 14.70 -3.00
C PRO A 156 19.23 15.26 -4.16
N ALA A 157 19.74 16.29 -4.85
CA ALA A 157 19.00 16.95 -5.94
C ALA A 157 18.61 15.97 -7.07
N THR A 158 19.45 14.97 -7.36
CA THR A 158 19.16 13.90 -8.34
C THR A 158 17.97 13.04 -7.91
N PHE A 159 17.89 12.69 -6.61
CA PHE A 159 16.73 11.99 -6.06
C PHE A 159 15.45 12.80 -6.20
N GLN A 160 15.47 14.08 -5.80
CA GLN A 160 14.29 14.95 -5.93
C GLN A 160 13.85 15.12 -7.39
N LYS A 161 14.79 15.21 -8.34
CA LYS A 161 14.49 15.26 -9.78
C LYS A 161 13.85 13.96 -10.27
N ALA A 162 14.38 12.80 -9.84
CA ALA A 162 13.83 11.50 -10.21
C ALA A 162 12.40 11.31 -9.70
N VAL A 163 12.12 11.70 -8.45
CA VAL A 163 10.75 11.68 -7.88
C VAL A 163 9.79 12.53 -8.72
N ARG A 164 10.19 13.77 -9.06
CA ARG A 164 9.37 14.65 -9.92
C ARG A 164 9.14 14.04 -11.32
N ALA A 165 10.15 13.41 -11.90
CA ALA A 165 10.03 12.78 -13.22
C ALA A 165 9.10 11.56 -13.21
N ILE A 166 9.13 10.74 -12.15
CA ILE A 166 8.16 9.64 -11.96
C ILE A 166 6.75 10.21 -11.77
N ALA A 167 6.57 11.18 -10.88
CA ALA A 167 5.27 11.78 -10.61
C ALA A 167 4.63 12.38 -11.88
N ALA A 168 5.43 13.08 -12.69
CA ALA A 168 4.97 13.70 -13.94
C ALA A 168 4.43 12.71 -14.99
N CYS A 169 4.68 11.40 -14.84
CA CYS A 169 4.11 10.38 -15.72
C CYS A 169 2.66 10.00 -15.42
N PHE A 170 2.09 10.51 -14.32
CA PHE A 170 0.74 10.21 -13.87
C PHE A 170 -0.04 11.50 -13.61
N PRO A 171 -1.31 11.61 -14.05
CA PRO A 171 -2.11 12.82 -13.83
C PRO A 171 -2.55 13.01 -12.37
N ASN A 172 -2.53 11.93 -11.58
CA ASN A 172 -3.01 11.85 -10.21
C ASN A 172 -1.89 11.66 -9.16
N VAL A 173 -0.63 11.83 -9.56
CA VAL A 173 0.54 11.81 -8.67
C VAL A 173 1.24 13.15 -8.76
N PHE A 174 1.48 13.79 -7.63
CA PHE A 174 2.17 15.09 -7.59
C PHE A 174 3.11 15.19 -6.40
N VAL A 175 4.12 16.05 -6.52
CA VAL A 175 5.01 16.39 -5.40
C VAL A 175 4.37 17.51 -4.60
N ALA A 176 4.42 17.42 -3.27
CA ALA A 176 3.86 18.42 -2.37
C ALA A 176 4.37 19.84 -2.71
N SER A 177 3.48 20.83 -2.62
CA SER A 177 3.75 22.23 -2.90
C SER A 177 4.75 22.85 -1.92
N ARG A 178 4.84 22.28 -0.71
CA ARG A 178 5.77 22.67 0.36
C ARG A 178 6.56 21.45 0.85
N LEU A 179 7.89 21.57 0.82
CA LEU A 179 8.81 20.52 1.25
C LEU A 179 9.55 20.94 2.52
N GLU A 180 9.53 20.07 3.52
CA GLU A 180 10.17 20.26 4.80
C GLU A 180 11.56 19.59 4.86
N SER A 181 12.46 20.20 5.62
CA SER A 181 13.69 19.56 6.07
C SER A 181 13.36 18.68 7.27
N VAL A 182 13.09 17.40 7.05
CA VAL A 182 12.54 16.52 8.09
C VAL A 182 13.63 16.13 9.09
N VAL A 183 13.42 16.44 10.37
CA VAL A 183 14.27 16.03 11.49
C VAL A 183 13.56 14.95 12.29
N TYR A 184 14.29 13.88 12.60
CA TYR A 184 13.76 12.75 13.37
C TYR A 184 13.17 13.20 14.71
N ALA A 185 11.97 12.71 15.03
CA ALA A 185 11.20 13.04 16.22
C ALA A 185 10.81 14.53 16.38
N ALA A 186 11.03 15.37 15.37
CA ALA A 186 10.63 16.78 15.40
C ALA A 186 9.31 17.02 14.64
N TRP A 187 8.69 18.18 14.87
CA TRP A 187 7.48 18.64 14.20
C TRP A 187 7.50 18.51 12.67
N SER A 188 8.65 18.78 12.05
CA SER A 188 8.83 18.68 10.60
C SER A 188 8.35 17.35 9.98
N ARG A 189 8.39 16.23 10.72
CA ARG A 189 7.83 14.96 10.25
C ARG A 189 6.31 15.03 10.11
N LEU A 190 5.60 15.60 11.09
CA LEU A 190 4.16 15.80 11.04
C LEU A 190 3.79 16.87 9.99
N GLN A 191 4.57 17.95 9.92
CA GLN A 191 4.38 19.02 8.93
C GLN A 191 4.45 18.49 7.49
N ALA A 192 5.31 17.52 7.19
CA ALA A 192 5.39 16.89 5.88
C ALA A 192 4.06 16.23 5.46
N ASP A 193 3.37 15.55 6.40
CA ASP A 193 2.04 14.99 6.14
C ASP A 193 0.98 16.10 6.02
N LEU A 194 1.03 17.13 6.88
CA LEU A 194 0.10 18.26 6.80
C LEU A 194 0.21 19.01 5.46
N ASN A 195 1.42 19.18 4.92
CA ASN A 195 1.62 19.80 3.61
C ASN A 195 0.93 18.98 2.51
N CYS A 196 1.10 17.65 2.51
CA CYS A 196 0.40 16.79 1.57
C CYS A 196 -1.12 16.78 1.77
N MET A 197 -1.60 16.73 3.01
CA MET A 197 -3.01 16.82 3.34
C MET A 197 -3.66 18.09 2.78
N GLN A 198 -2.99 19.24 2.93
CA GLN A 198 -3.45 20.52 2.39
C GLN A 198 -3.59 20.49 0.86
N ASP A 199 -2.59 19.96 0.15
CA ASP A 199 -2.64 19.85 -1.31
C ASP A 199 -3.69 18.84 -1.79
N LEU A 200 -3.83 17.71 -1.08
CA LEU A 200 -4.82 16.68 -1.38
C LEU A 200 -6.26 17.20 -1.26
N LEU A 201 -6.53 18.11 -0.31
CA LEU A 201 -7.84 18.77 -0.22
C LEU A 201 -8.18 19.63 -1.44
N GLN A 202 -7.17 20.13 -2.17
CA GLN A 202 -7.33 20.90 -3.42
C GLN A 202 -7.48 20.01 -4.66
N SER A 203 -7.27 18.70 -4.53
CA SER A 203 -7.43 17.76 -5.64
C SER A 203 -8.89 17.71 -6.12
N PRO A 204 -9.14 17.66 -7.43
CA PRO A 204 -10.49 17.44 -7.97
C PRO A 204 -11.01 16.02 -7.71
N VAL A 205 -10.14 15.08 -7.31
CA VAL A 205 -10.54 13.70 -6.99
C VAL A 205 -11.36 13.71 -5.69
N PRO A 206 -12.60 13.20 -5.68
CA PRO A 206 -13.45 13.16 -4.48
C PRO A 206 -13.06 11.96 -3.59
N TRP A 207 -11.83 11.96 -3.10
CA TRP A 207 -11.31 10.90 -2.24
C TRP A 207 -12.02 10.85 -0.89
N ARG A 208 -12.16 9.64 -0.34
CA ARG A 208 -12.93 9.40 0.89
C ARG A 208 -12.06 9.27 2.13
N TYR A 209 -10.92 8.60 1.97
CA TYR A 209 -9.94 8.36 3.03
C TYR A 209 -8.55 8.73 2.57
N LEU A 210 -7.74 9.21 3.51
CA LEU A 210 -6.31 9.39 3.37
C LEU A 210 -5.58 8.29 4.16
N ILE A 211 -4.56 7.71 3.54
CA ILE A 211 -3.59 6.82 4.19
C ILE A 211 -2.20 7.43 4.01
N ASN A 212 -1.48 7.67 5.11
CA ASN A 212 -0.11 8.14 5.01
C ASN A 212 0.90 6.97 5.00
N THR A 213 2.00 7.17 4.28
CA THR A 213 3.10 6.20 4.13
C THR A 213 4.45 6.89 4.28
N CYS A 214 5.47 6.10 4.57
CA CYS A 214 6.87 6.45 4.49
C CYS A 214 7.60 5.60 3.43
N GLY A 215 8.84 5.98 3.10
CA GLY A 215 9.63 5.32 2.06
C GLY A 215 10.06 3.86 2.31
N THR A 216 9.74 3.26 3.46
CA THR A 216 10.04 1.85 3.79
C THR A 216 8.77 1.02 4.04
N ASP A 217 7.62 1.55 3.65
CA ASP A 217 6.34 0.87 3.74
C ASP A 217 6.05 0.01 2.51
N PHE A 218 5.25 -1.04 2.69
CA PHE A 218 4.73 -1.82 1.57
C PHE A 218 3.31 -2.31 1.84
N PRO A 219 2.41 -2.34 0.84
CA PRO A 219 1.08 -2.91 1.02
C PRO A 219 1.15 -4.42 1.31
N ILE A 220 0.16 -4.89 2.07
CA ILE A 220 -0.10 -6.32 2.30
C ILE A 220 -1.57 -6.68 1.96
N LYS A 221 -2.23 -5.76 1.26
CA LYS A 221 -3.61 -5.84 0.76
C LYS A 221 -3.65 -5.20 -0.64
N THR A 222 -4.48 -5.76 -1.51
CA THR A 222 -4.79 -5.16 -2.82
C THR A 222 -5.62 -3.88 -2.64
N ASN A 223 -5.69 -3.03 -3.66
CA ASN A 223 -6.53 -1.82 -3.60
C ASN A 223 -8.00 -2.15 -3.29
N ALA A 224 -8.57 -3.20 -3.92
CA ALA A 224 -9.91 -3.70 -3.59
C ALA A 224 -10.07 -4.12 -2.11
N GLU A 225 -9.08 -4.79 -1.52
CA GLU A 225 -9.11 -5.16 -0.10
C GLU A 225 -9.00 -3.94 0.82
N ILE A 226 -8.17 -2.96 0.45
CA ILE A 226 -8.06 -1.69 1.18
C ILE A 226 -9.40 -0.95 1.13
N VAL A 227 -10.02 -0.82 -0.05
CA VAL A 227 -11.35 -0.22 -0.23
C VAL A 227 -12.37 -0.90 0.68
N ARG A 228 -12.43 -2.24 0.68
CA ARG A 228 -13.37 -3.00 1.53
C ARG A 228 -13.12 -2.78 3.01
N ALA A 229 -11.86 -2.80 3.44
CA ALA A 229 -11.51 -2.53 4.84
C ALA A 229 -11.93 -1.12 5.29
N LEU A 230 -11.73 -0.10 4.44
CA LEU A 230 -12.14 1.27 4.72
C LEU A 230 -13.66 1.44 4.69
N ARG A 231 -14.37 0.75 3.80
CA ARG A 231 -15.85 0.76 3.76
C ARG A 231 -16.45 0.24 5.07
N VAL A 232 -15.83 -0.75 5.71
CA VAL A 232 -16.27 -1.30 7.01
C VAL A 232 -16.18 -0.26 8.13
N LEU A 233 -15.30 0.75 8.01
CA LEU A 233 -15.19 1.82 9.00
C LEU A 233 -16.38 2.79 8.98
N GLN A 234 -17.23 2.77 7.94
CA GLN A 234 -18.45 3.57 7.86
C GLN A 234 -18.26 5.07 8.19
N GLY A 235 -17.16 5.67 7.71
CA GLY A 235 -16.85 7.09 7.95
C GLY A 235 -16.13 7.36 9.28
N GLN A 236 -15.73 6.34 10.03
CA GLN A 236 -14.83 6.47 11.17
C GLN A 236 -13.38 6.42 10.72
N ASN A 237 -12.51 7.14 11.43
CA ASN A 237 -11.07 7.03 11.26
C ASN A 237 -10.55 5.75 11.94
N ASN A 238 -9.39 5.28 11.52
CA ASN A 238 -8.67 4.22 12.21
C ASN A 238 -7.24 4.69 12.50
N VAL A 239 -6.97 4.95 13.78
CA VAL A 239 -5.73 5.52 14.29
C VAL A 239 -5.41 4.79 15.59
N GLU A 240 -4.17 4.30 15.73
CA GLU A 240 -3.68 3.81 17.02
C GLU A 240 -3.84 4.91 18.07
N SER A 241 -4.55 4.60 19.16
CA SER A 241 -4.82 5.57 20.21
C SER A 241 -5.00 4.86 21.54
N GLU A 242 -3.99 4.96 22.37
CA GLU A 242 -3.91 4.35 23.69
C GLU A 242 -3.63 5.39 24.77
N LYS A 243 -3.93 5.02 26.01
CA LYS A 243 -3.62 5.85 27.16
C LYS A 243 -2.10 5.99 27.31
N PRO A 244 -1.58 7.21 27.48
CA PRO A 244 -0.15 7.42 27.49
C PRO A 244 0.50 6.90 28.78
N SER A 245 1.60 6.17 28.63
CA SER A 245 2.45 5.81 29.76
C SER A 245 3.12 7.05 30.38
N ALA A 246 3.52 6.97 31.65
CA ALA A 246 4.21 8.08 32.32
C ALA A 246 5.48 8.52 31.56
N TYR A 247 6.18 7.58 30.93
CA TYR A 247 7.34 7.86 30.08
C TYR A 247 6.94 8.66 28.82
N LYS A 248 5.91 8.22 28.08
CA LYS A 248 5.47 8.94 26.86
C LYS A 248 4.95 10.33 27.19
N GLN A 249 4.31 10.54 28.35
CA GLN A 249 3.86 11.87 28.77
C GLN A 249 4.97 12.93 28.85
N GLN A 250 6.21 12.53 29.16
CA GLN A 250 7.33 13.46 29.21
C GLN A 250 7.61 14.14 27.86
N ARG A 251 7.19 13.54 26.75
CA ARG A 251 7.43 14.04 25.38
C ARG A 251 6.74 15.37 25.07
N TRP A 252 5.61 15.67 25.73
CA TRP A 252 4.87 16.92 25.54
C TRP A 252 4.71 17.74 26.82
N GLN A 253 5.24 17.26 27.95
CA GLN A 253 5.28 18.05 29.19
C GLN A 253 6.40 19.10 29.19
N TYR A 254 7.41 18.97 28.33
CA TYR A 254 8.58 19.85 28.26
C TYR A 254 8.80 20.35 26.84
N HIS A 255 9.38 21.55 26.72
CA HIS A 255 9.80 22.08 25.43
C HIS A 255 11.00 21.28 24.91
N HIS A 256 11.04 21.07 23.60
CA HIS A 256 12.14 20.43 22.89
C HIS A 256 12.65 21.37 21.81
N GLU A 257 13.98 21.44 21.68
CA GLU A 257 14.66 22.26 20.69
C GLU A 257 15.34 21.39 19.65
N VAL A 258 15.37 21.87 18.42
CA VAL A 258 15.99 21.19 17.28
C VAL A 258 17.39 21.78 17.06
N GLY A 259 18.42 21.02 17.44
CA GLY A 259 19.81 21.26 17.06
C GLY A 259 20.26 20.26 15.99
N GLU A 260 21.47 19.69 16.13
CA GLU A 260 21.89 18.52 15.33
C GLU A 260 20.96 17.32 15.56
N THR A 261 20.47 17.19 16.80
CA THR A 261 19.41 16.27 17.19
C THR A 261 18.39 17.03 18.03
N ILE A 262 17.17 16.49 18.14
CA ILE A 262 16.16 17.05 19.03
C ILE A 262 16.50 16.73 20.50
N SER A 263 16.44 17.72 21.37
CA SER A 263 16.75 17.56 22.80
C SER A 263 15.70 18.22 23.69
N ARG A 264 15.40 17.57 24.82
CA ARG A 264 14.48 18.08 25.84
C ARG A 264 15.13 19.21 26.65
N THR A 265 14.44 20.33 26.79
CA THR A 265 14.85 21.44 27.66
C THR A 265 14.36 21.23 29.11
N ALA A 266 14.79 22.10 30.04
CA ALA A 266 14.24 22.13 31.40
C ALA A 266 12.88 22.85 31.50
N GLN A 267 12.45 23.53 30.43
CA GLN A 267 11.23 24.33 30.46
C GLN A 267 10.00 23.45 30.33
N LYS A 268 9.10 23.55 31.31
CA LYS A 268 7.80 22.85 31.30
C LYS A 268 6.82 23.61 30.38
N LYS A 269 6.09 22.87 29.55
CA LYS A 269 5.03 23.41 28.68
C LYS A 269 3.79 23.74 29.50
N LEU A 270 3.01 24.71 29.02
CA LEU A 270 1.62 24.89 29.47
C LEU A 270 0.79 23.66 29.10
N PRO A 271 -0.33 23.39 29.80
CA PRO A 271 -1.29 22.35 29.40
C PRO A 271 -1.73 22.50 27.94
N PRO A 272 -2.12 21.40 27.26
CA PRO A 272 -2.63 21.47 25.90
C PRO A 272 -3.87 22.39 25.85
N PRO A 273 -4.08 23.14 24.74
CA PRO A 273 -5.14 24.15 24.63
C PRO A 273 -6.52 23.53 24.34
N HIS A 274 -6.88 22.45 25.04
CA HIS A 274 -8.16 21.76 24.96
C HIS A 274 -8.46 20.95 26.24
N ASP A 275 -9.72 20.64 26.49
CA ASP A 275 -10.15 19.89 27.69
C ASP A 275 -10.14 18.36 27.51
N SER A 276 -9.76 17.87 26.32
CA SER A 276 -9.67 16.42 26.06
C SER A 276 -8.39 15.79 26.64
N PRO A 277 -8.43 14.52 27.09
CA PRO A 277 -7.22 13.79 27.45
C PRO A 277 -6.26 13.63 26.28
N MET A 278 -4.96 13.57 26.57
CA MET A 278 -3.94 13.23 25.59
C MET A 278 -3.87 11.72 25.37
N PHE A 279 -3.64 11.30 24.12
CA PHE A 279 -3.46 9.90 23.72
C PHE A 279 -2.14 9.73 22.97
N THR A 280 -1.62 8.51 22.94
CA THR A 280 -0.44 8.15 22.13
C THR A 280 -0.79 7.08 21.13
N GLY A 281 -0.11 7.09 20.00
CA GLY A 281 -0.18 6.06 18.98
C GLY A 281 1.06 6.12 18.09
N SER A 282 0.87 5.92 16.80
CA SER A 282 1.91 6.01 15.79
C SER A 282 1.70 7.16 14.81
N ALA A 283 2.74 7.43 14.01
CA ALA A 283 2.67 8.41 12.92
C ALA A 283 1.70 8.00 11.79
N TYR A 284 1.26 6.74 11.74
CA TYR A 284 0.51 6.18 10.63
C TYR A 284 -0.99 6.14 10.92
N ASN A 285 -1.80 6.57 9.95
CA ASN A 285 -3.23 6.71 10.13
C ASN A 285 -4.01 6.43 8.83
N ALA A 286 -5.29 6.05 9.01
CA ALA A 286 -6.30 6.01 7.96
C ALA A 286 -7.46 6.91 8.39
N VAL A 287 -7.57 8.09 7.77
CA VAL A 287 -8.48 9.15 8.23
C VAL A 287 -9.39 9.62 7.11
N THR A 288 -10.59 10.07 7.45
CA THR A 288 -11.55 10.58 6.47
C THR A 288 -11.13 11.92 5.88
N ARG A 289 -11.66 12.26 4.70
CA ARG A 289 -11.51 13.61 4.12
C ARG A 289 -12.00 14.71 5.06
N ASP A 290 -13.12 14.48 5.75
CA ASP A 290 -13.69 15.44 6.69
C ASP A 290 -12.79 15.66 7.91
N PHE A 291 -12.11 14.61 8.40
CA PHE A 291 -11.10 14.75 9.45
C PHE A 291 -9.94 15.65 8.98
N VAL A 292 -9.45 15.43 7.76
CA VAL A 292 -8.36 16.22 7.19
C VAL A 292 -8.77 17.68 7.03
N GLN A 293 -9.98 17.94 6.52
CA GLN A 293 -10.52 19.30 6.41
C GLN A 293 -10.67 19.96 7.80
N TYR A 294 -11.22 19.24 8.77
CA TYR A 294 -11.40 19.72 10.14
C TYR A 294 -10.10 20.21 10.78
N ILE A 295 -8.98 19.53 10.55
CA ILE A 295 -7.67 19.92 11.09
C ILE A 295 -7.26 21.34 10.66
N PHE A 296 -7.59 21.74 9.43
CA PHE A 296 -7.24 23.05 8.90
C PHE A 296 -8.29 24.13 9.15
N GLU A 297 -9.51 23.77 9.54
CA GLU A 297 -10.61 24.73 9.75
C GLU A 297 -10.93 24.97 11.23
N ASN A 298 -10.73 23.96 12.08
CA ASN A 298 -11.10 24.05 13.48
C ASN A 298 -10.05 24.83 14.31
N PRO A 299 -10.43 25.92 15.00
CA PRO A 299 -9.48 26.71 15.78
C PRO A 299 -8.80 25.96 16.92
N THR A 300 -9.49 25.01 17.56
CA THR A 300 -8.93 24.19 18.64
C THR A 300 -7.90 23.22 18.10
N ALA A 301 -8.17 22.57 16.97
CA ALA A 301 -7.21 21.70 16.29
C ALA A 301 -5.95 22.48 15.88
N GLN A 302 -6.11 23.66 15.27
CA GLN A 302 -4.98 24.52 14.89
C GLN A 302 -4.14 24.97 16.09
N LYS A 303 -4.78 25.38 17.20
CA LYS A 303 -4.07 25.74 18.44
C LYS A 303 -3.32 24.55 19.03
N PHE A 304 -3.90 23.35 18.97
CA PHE A 304 -3.25 22.13 19.44
C PHE A 304 -2.03 21.77 18.57
N LEU A 305 -2.15 21.87 17.25
CA LEU A 305 -1.03 21.70 16.32
C LEU A 305 0.11 22.69 16.62
N GLU A 306 -0.21 23.97 16.81
CA GLU A 306 0.78 24.99 17.17
C GLU A 306 1.47 24.66 18.51
N TRP A 307 0.67 24.29 19.52
CA TRP A 307 1.19 23.88 20.82
C TRP A 307 2.09 22.63 20.74
N SER A 308 1.88 21.73 19.78
CA SER A 308 2.67 20.51 19.62
C SER A 308 4.01 20.70 18.89
N LYS A 309 4.31 21.87 18.32
CA LYS A 309 5.51 22.09 17.48
C LYS A 309 6.85 21.85 18.17
N ASP A 310 6.92 22.09 19.47
CA ASP A 310 8.12 21.96 20.30
C ASP A 310 8.00 20.77 21.28
N SER A 311 7.24 19.74 20.89
CA SER A 311 7.20 18.44 21.57
C SER A 311 8.10 17.41 20.89
N TYR A 312 8.41 16.32 21.59
CA TYR A 312 9.15 15.18 21.03
C TYR A 312 8.20 14.16 20.40
N SER A 313 8.47 13.76 19.16
CA SER A 313 7.62 12.88 18.34
C SER A 313 6.13 13.30 18.37
N PRO A 314 5.78 14.53 17.94
CA PRO A 314 4.39 14.98 17.84
C PRO A 314 3.51 14.06 17.01
N ASP A 315 4.08 13.44 15.99
CA ASP A 315 3.43 12.43 15.14
C ASP A 315 2.91 11.22 15.91
N GLU A 316 3.47 10.88 17.07
CA GLU A 316 3.03 9.76 17.92
C GLU A 316 1.98 10.15 18.98
N HIS A 317 1.48 11.39 18.99
CA HIS A 317 0.40 11.78 19.91
C HIS A 317 -0.62 12.76 19.33
N VAL A 318 -0.27 13.54 18.31
CA VAL A 318 -1.19 14.50 17.67
C VAL A 318 -2.36 13.79 17.00
N TRP A 319 -2.10 12.80 16.15
CA TRP A 319 -3.15 12.04 15.47
C TRP A 319 -4.03 11.28 16.45
N ALA A 320 -3.40 10.59 17.40
CA ALA A 320 -4.09 9.84 18.44
C ALA A 320 -4.96 10.76 19.30
N THR A 321 -4.51 11.96 19.66
CA THR A 321 -5.28 12.88 20.50
C THR A 321 -6.42 13.53 19.71
N LEU A 322 -6.16 14.06 18.51
CA LEU A 322 -7.19 14.66 17.66
C LEU A 322 -8.32 13.65 17.37
N ASN A 323 -7.99 12.40 17.07
CA ASN A 323 -8.99 11.36 16.81
C ASN A 323 -9.91 11.06 18.00
N ARG A 324 -9.56 11.54 19.21
CA ARG A 324 -10.26 11.25 20.47
C ARG A 324 -10.97 12.47 21.05
N MET A 325 -10.82 13.62 20.41
CA MET A 325 -11.48 14.85 20.83
C MET A 325 -12.97 14.82 20.43
N PRO A 326 -13.89 15.19 21.34
CA PRO A 326 -15.31 15.28 21.01
C PRO A 326 -15.58 16.21 19.82
N GLY A 327 -16.43 15.76 18.89
CA GLY A 327 -16.83 16.56 17.72
C GLY A 327 -15.87 16.49 16.53
N VAL A 328 -14.77 15.74 16.62
CA VAL A 328 -13.87 15.51 15.48
C VAL A 328 -14.50 14.52 14.48
N PRO A 329 -14.57 14.84 13.17
CA PRO A 329 -15.14 13.94 12.17
C PRO A 329 -14.43 12.59 12.11
N GLY A 330 -15.22 11.51 12.12
CA GLY A 330 -14.74 10.13 12.19
C GLY A 330 -14.01 9.76 13.49
N GLY A 331 -13.93 10.67 14.47
CA GLY A 331 -13.29 10.44 15.76
C GLY A 331 -14.04 9.44 16.64
N THR A 332 -13.36 8.96 17.67
CA THR A 332 -13.88 8.02 18.66
C THR A 332 -13.90 8.67 20.05
N LEU A 333 -14.79 8.20 20.93
CA LEU A 333 -14.93 8.79 22.27
C LEU A 333 -13.67 8.56 23.12
N PRO A 334 -13.27 9.50 24.00
CA PRO A 334 -12.03 9.42 24.78
C PRO A 334 -12.06 8.36 25.91
N ASN A 335 -13.07 7.50 25.96
CA ASN A 335 -13.15 6.44 26.97
C ASN A 335 -12.16 5.30 26.67
N ASP A 336 -11.51 4.77 27.71
CA ASP A 336 -10.53 3.69 27.59
C ASP A 336 -11.08 2.41 26.90
N LYS A 337 -12.41 2.21 26.89
CA LYS A 337 -13.06 1.11 26.15
C LYS A 337 -12.86 1.17 24.64
N PHE A 338 -12.53 2.33 24.09
CA PHE A 338 -12.28 2.51 22.66
C PHE A 338 -10.78 2.58 22.34
N GLN A 339 -9.89 2.18 23.27
CA GLN A 339 -8.46 2.13 22.97
C GLN A 339 -8.19 1.18 21.80
N LEU A 340 -7.24 1.57 20.96
CA LEU A 340 -6.86 0.83 19.77
C LEU A 340 -5.34 0.73 19.74
N SER A 341 -4.81 -0.46 20.00
CA SER A 341 -3.39 -0.76 19.88
C SER A 341 -2.95 -0.85 18.42
N ASP A 342 -1.64 -0.86 18.17
CA ASP A 342 -1.05 -1.06 16.85
C ASP A 342 -1.52 -2.36 16.18
N MET A 343 -1.64 -3.45 16.93
CA MET A 343 -2.12 -4.73 16.43
C MET A 343 -3.61 -4.75 16.11
N ASN A 344 -4.43 -3.91 16.77
CA ASN A 344 -5.87 -3.83 16.49
C ASN A 344 -6.22 -2.76 15.45
N ALA A 345 -5.41 -1.71 15.34
CA ALA A 345 -5.51 -0.73 14.27
C ALA A 345 -5.21 -1.38 12.91
N ILE A 346 -5.77 -0.85 11.84
CA ILE A 346 -5.57 -1.37 10.47
C ILE A 346 -4.43 -0.69 9.68
N PRO A 347 -4.01 0.58 9.91
CA PRO A 347 -3.11 1.25 8.98
C PRO A 347 -1.75 0.56 8.80
N ARG A 348 -1.17 0.05 9.89
CA ARG A 348 0.23 -0.40 9.86
C ARG A 348 0.50 -1.61 10.75
N LEU A 349 1.06 -2.65 10.15
CA LEU A 349 1.71 -3.74 10.86
C LEU A 349 3.19 -3.41 11.11
N VAL A 350 3.63 -3.49 12.36
CA VAL A 350 5.03 -3.28 12.77
C VAL A 350 5.42 -4.34 13.79
N LYS A 351 6.59 -4.97 13.64
CA LYS A 351 7.18 -5.80 14.69
C LYS A 351 8.24 -5.02 15.46
N TRP A 352 8.11 -5.00 16.78
CA TRP A 352 9.07 -4.44 17.71
C TRP A 352 9.88 -5.56 18.35
N GLN A 353 11.21 -5.43 18.30
CA GLN A 353 12.16 -6.46 18.75
C GLN A 353 11.88 -7.00 20.16
N TYR A 354 11.46 -6.13 21.07
CA TYR A 354 11.22 -6.45 22.47
C TYR A 354 9.85 -7.09 22.75
N LEU A 355 8.99 -7.23 21.73
CA LEU A 355 7.69 -7.91 21.81
C LEU A 355 7.64 -9.19 20.96
N GLU A 356 8.68 -9.47 20.18
CA GLU A 356 8.78 -10.68 19.38
C GLU A 356 8.93 -11.94 20.25
N GLY A 357 8.30 -13.05 19.84
CA GLY A 357 8.46 -14.31 20.56
C GLY A 357 7.50 -15.42 20.12
N ASP A 358 7.35 -16.42 20.99
CA ASP A 358 6.44 -17.53 20.77
C ASP A 358 4.99 -17.07 20.99
N ILE A 359 4.19 -17.02 19.91
CA ILE A 359 2.79 -16.55 19.95
C ILE A 359 1.96 -17.40 20.90
N SER A 360 2.24 -18.72 20.96
CA SER A 360 1.54 -19.64 21.86
C SER A 360 1.82 -19.37 23.34
N LYS A 361 2.86 -18.59 23.62
CA LYS A 361 3.27 -18.15 24.97
C LYS A 361 3.00 -16.67 25.23
N GLY A 362 2.20 -16.01 24.38
CA GLY A 362 1.70 -14.65 24.61
C GLY A 362 2.44 -13.54 23.89
N ALA A 363 3.38 -13.84 22.98
CA ALA A 363 3.92 -12.82 22.09
C ALA A 363 2.85 -12.40 21.04
N PRO A 364 2.71 -11.11 20.70
CA PRO A 364 1.79 -10.66 19.66
C PRO A 364 2.17 -11.15 18.25
N TYR A 365 3.44 -11.47 18.02
CA TYR A 365 3.95 -11.88 16.71
C TYR A 365 5.26 -12.69 16.79
N PRO A 366 5.55 -13.50 15.75
CA PRO A 366 6.74 -14.35 15.76
C PRO A 366 8.01 -13.51 15.59
N PRO A 367 9.19 -14.06 15.90
CA PRO A 367 10.47 -13.41 15.68
C PRO A 367 10.64 -12.88 14.25
N CYS A 368 11.36 -11.76 14.11
CA CYS A 368 11.75 -11.21 12.83
C CYS A 368 12.65 -12.19 12.09
N THR A 369 12.39 -12.42 10.80
CA THR A 369 13.25 -13.27 9.95
C THR A 369 14.29 -12.45 9.17
N GLY A 370 14.18 -11.12 9.20
CA GLY A 370 15.16 -10.18 8.67
C GLY A 370 16.11 -9.66 9.74
N ARG A 371 16.19 -8.33 9.89
CA ARG A 371 17.06 -7.67 10.88
C ARG A 371 16.34 -6.54 11.61
N HIS A 372 16.79 -6.21 12.81
CA HIS A 372 16.26 -5.04 13.53
C HIS A 372 17.05 -3.78 13.21
N GLN A 373 16.33 -2.68 12.98
CA GLN A 373 16.91 -1.33 12.92
C GLN A 373 16.14 -0.41 13.86
N ARG A 374 16.82 0.08 14.90
CA ARG A 374 16.22 0.89 15.98
C ARG A 374 15.01 0.17 16.61
N ALA A 375 15.20 -1.10 16.98
CA ALA A 375 14.19 -1.99 17.56
C ALA A 375 12.96 -2.31 16.68
N ILE A 376 12.94 -1.92 15.41
CA ILE A 376 11.88 -2.28 14.46
C ILE A 376 12.41 -3.35 13.50
N CYS A 377 11.64 -4.41 13.28
CA CYS A 377 11.95 -5.43 12.27
C CYS A 377 11.91 -4.82 10.86
N VAL A 378 13.03 -4.96 10.15
CA VAL A 378 13.06 -4.89 8.70
C VAL A 378 12.76 -6.30 8.21
N TYR A 379 11.58 -6.50 7.63
CA TYR A 379 11.04 -7.81 7.32
C TYR A 379 11.92 -8.58 6.33
N GLY A 380 12.14 -9.86 6.63
CA GLY A 380 12.71 -10.83 5.70
C GLY A 380 11.62 -11.62 4.99
N VAL A 381 12.01 -12.40 3.99
CA VAL A 381 11.08 -13.21 3.19
C VAL A 381 10.32 -14.25 4.03
N GLY A 382 10.90 -14.71 5.14
CA GLY A 382 10.25 -15.62 6.08
C GLY A 382 9.10 -14.98 6.88
N ASP A 383 9.01 -13.65 6.92
CA ASP A 383 7.90 -12.95 7.60
C ASP A 383 6.64 -12.88 6.72
N VAL A 384 6.77 -13.04 5.40
CA VAL A 384 5.68 -12.88 4.41
C VAL A 384 4.45 -13.76 4.70
N PRO A 385 4.56 -15.08 4.93
CA PRO A 385 3.38 -15.92 5.12
C PRO A 385 2.54 -15.51 6.35
N TRP A 386 3.19 -15.17 7.47
CA TRP A 386 2.49 -14.69 8.67
C TRP A 386 1.92 -13.28 8.46
N MET A 387 2.68 -12.40 7.83
CA MET A 387 2.29 -11.02 7.54
C MET A 387 1.01 -10.94 6.70
N LEU A 388 0.89 -11.78 5.67
CA LEU A 388 -0.29 -11.80 4.78
C LEU A 388 -1.57 -12.28 5.48
N GLN A 389 -1.47 -12.90 6.66
CA GLN A 389 -2.62 -13.31 7.47
C GLN A 389 -3.17 -12.17 8.34
N GLN A 390 -2.42 -11.07 8.51
CA GLN A 390 -2.82 -9.95 9.37
C GLN A 390 -3.83 -9.05 8.66
N HIS A 391 -4.70 -8.37 9.40
CA HIS A 391 -5.74 -7.49 8.82
C HIS A 391 -5.22 -6.12 8.37
N HIS A 392 -3.99 -5.76 8.71
CA HIS A 392 -3.43 -4.45 8.38
C HIS A 392 -3.38 -4.21 6.87
N LEU A 393 -3.41 -2.94 6.49
CA LEU A 393 -3.40 -2.49 5.10
C LEU A 393 -1.99 -2.53 4.52
N LEU A 394 -1.02 -2.04 5.29
CA LEU A 394 0.39 -2.00 4.94
C LEU A 394 1.25 -2.47 6.13
N ALA A 395 2.51 -2.80 5.85
CA ALA A 395 3.50 -3.17 6.86
C ALA A 395 4.77 -2.29 6.80
N ASN A 396 5.50 -2.21 7.92
CA ASN A 396 6.77 -1.47 8.07
C ASN A 396 7.74 -2.28 8.95
N LYS A 397 9.00 -2.52 8.55
CA LYS A 397 9.78 -1.88 7.45
C LYS A 397 10.22 -2.88 6.39
N PHE A 398 10.40 -2.39 5.17
CA PHE A 398 11.05 -3.12 4.08
C PHE A 398 12.30 -2.39 3.60
N ASP A 399 13.28 -3.18 3.19
CA ASP A 399 14.54 -2.69 2.62
C ASP A 399 15.03 -3.68 1.55
N PRO A 400 14.87 -3.37 0.25
CA PRO A 400 15.32 -4.25 -0.83
C PRO A 400 16.83 -4.54 -0.82
N GLU A 401 17.64 -3.67 -0.22
CA GLU A 401 19.08 -3.92 -0.05
C GLU A 401 19.36 -4.98 1.03
N MET A 402 18.41 -5.20 1.93
CA MET A 402 18.47 -6.22 2.98
C MET A 402 17.87 -7.53 2.48
N ASP A 403 16.60 -7.51 2.06
CA ASP A 403 15.91 -8.69 1.54
C ASP A 403 14.87 -8.29 0.47
N ASP A 404 15.33 -8.28 -0.78
CA ASP A 404 14.49 -8.00 -1.94
C ASP A 404 13.42 -9.08 -2.17
N ALA A 405 13.66 -10.32 -1.72
CA ALA A 405 12.74 -11.43 -1.91
C ALA A 405 11.40 -11.19 -1.19
N ALA A 406 11.43 -10.56 -0.01
CA ALA A 406 10.23 -10.17 0.71
C ALA A 406 9.35 -9.22 -0.10
N VAL A 407 9.95 -8.16 -0.67
CA VAL A 407 9.23 -7.16 -1.47
C VAL A 407 8.77 -7.77 -2.79
N GLN A 408 9.63 -8.53 -3.48
CA GLN A 408 9.29 -9.18 -4.75
C GLN A 408 8.10 -10.14 -4.59
N CYS A 409 8.09 -10.98 -3.54
CA CYS A 409 6.99 -11.91 -3.34
C CYS A 409 5.67 -11.23 -2.95
N LEU A 410 5.71 -10.12 -2.20
CA LEU A 410 4.52 -9.31 -1.95
C LEU A 410 4.00 -8.66 -3.24
N GLU A 411 4.88 -8.14 -4.09
CA GLU A 411 4.53 -7.56 -5.40
C GLU A 411 3.83 -8.57 -6.31
N GLU A 412 4.43 -9.74 -6.49
CA GLU A 412 3.88 -10.81 -7.31
C GLU A 412 2.53 -11.28 -6.75
N TYR A 413 2.44 -11.48 -5.43
CA TYR A 413 1.22 -11.92 -4.77
C TYR A 413 0.07 -10.93 -4.93
N LEU A 414 0.31 -9.66 -4.58
CA LEU A 414 -0.73 -8.64 -4.63
C LEU A 414 -1.13 -8.33 -6.07
N ARG A 415 -0.17 -8.33 -7.00
CA ARG A 415 -0.48 -8.16 -8.43
C ARG A 415 -1.37 -9.28 -8.95
N HIS A 416 -0.98 -10.54 -8.73
CA HIS A 416 -1.78 -11.68 -9.17
C HIS A 416 -3.17 -11.68 -8.53
N LYS A 417 -3.24 -11.41 -7.22
CA LYS A 417 -4.51 -11.34 -6.48
C LYS A 417 -5.43 -10.24 -7.00
N ALA A 418 -4.89 -9.06 -7.32
CA ALA A 418 -5.66 -7.96 -7.89
C ALA A 418 -6.22 -8.29 -9.28
N LEU A 419 -5.43 -8.93 -10.14
CA LEU A 419 -5.85 -9.26 -11.51
C LEU A 419 -6.84 -10.42 -11.56
N TYR A 420 -6.64 -11.47 -10.75
CA TYR A 420 -7.40 -12.72 -10.86
C TYR A 420 -8.38 -12.99 -9.72
N GLY A 421 -8.41 -12.14 -8.69
CA GLY A 421 -9.28 -12.30 -7.52
C GLY A 421 -8.94 -13.50 -6.64
N ARG A 422 -7.75 -14.11 -6.81
CA ARG A 422 -7.29 -15.30 -6.05
C ARG A 422 -5.79 -15.24 -5.75
N GLY A 423 -5.37 -15.91 -4.69
CA GLY A 423 -3.94 -16.01 -4.31
C GLY A 423 -3.08 -16.71 -5.38
N LEU A 424 -1.76 -16.55 -5.24
CA LEU A 424 -0.72 -17.24 -6.02
C LEU A 424 -0.64 -18.76 -5.74
#